data_AF-A0A378TTB4-F1
#
_entry.id   AF-A0A378TTB4-F1
#
_cell.length_a   1.000
_cell.length_b   1.000
_cell.length_c   1.000
_cell.angle_alpha   90.00
_cell.angle_beta   90.00
_cell.angle_gamma   90.00
#
_symmetry.space_group_name_H-M   'P 1'
#
loop_
_entity.id
_entity.type
_entity.pdbx_description
1 polymer ?
#
loop_
_entity_poly.entity_id
_entity_poly.type
_entity_poly.pdbx_seq_one_letter_code
_entity_poly.pdbx_strand_id
1 'polypeptide(L)'
;MKSLLSISIIALLSLSACTTPISQNTNPNTNSNSNKLAMTTTPSSLTFNPNNYKTITITQDGQSLVVRAFENVPYVANPTEPDYQVMNIYVPESYFTGGSINGYTADTAPIFFPNGVGGYMPPSR
;
A
#
# COMPACT_ATOMS: atom_id res chain seq x y z
N MET A 1 51.38 1.90 27.14
CA MET A 1 51.78 0.48 27.01
C MET A 1 50.54 -0.24 26.46
N LYS A 2 50.60 -0.94 25.31
CA LYS A 2 50.92 -2.38 25.16
C LYS A 2 50.00 -3.25 26.06
N SER A 3 49.23 -4.23 25.57
CA SER A 3 49.27 -4.95 24.27
C SER A 3 47.87 -5.32 23.74
N LEU A 4 47.80 -5.69 22.45
CA LEU A 4 46.69 -6.42 21.84
C LEU A 4 46.82 -7.94 22.13
N LEU A 5 45.68 -8.65 22.10
CA LEU A 5 45.53 -9.98 21.51
C LEU A 5 44.28 -9.93 20.60
N SER A 6 44.13 -10.47 19.38
CA SER A 6 44.95 -11.29 18.45
C SER A 6 44.31 -12.66 18.12
N ILE A 7 43.62 -12.72 16.97
CA ILE A 7 43.67 -13.80 15.94
C ILE A 7 43.09 -15.19 16.27
N SER A 8 42.26 -15.86 15.42
CA SER A 8 41.32 -15.42 14.34
C SER A 8 40.08 -16.38 14.29
N ILE A 9 39.82 -17.35 13.37
CA ILE A 9 40.47 -17.80 12.11
C ILE A 9 39.50 -18.65 11.21
N ILE A 10 39.57 -18.45 9.88
CA ILE A 10 39.03 -19.27 8.76
C ILE A 10 37.50 -19.42 8.56
N ALA A 11 37.10 -19.49 7.28
CA ALA A 11 35.74 -19.60 6.76
C ALA A 11 35.54 -20.84 5.87
N LEU A 12 34.30 -21.11 5.45
CA LEU A 12 33.95 -22.10 4.42
C LEU A 12 33.16 -21.44 3.29
N LEU A 13 33.61 -21.64 2.04
CA LEU A 13 32.90 -21.25 0.83
C LEU A 13 32.23 -22.49 0.23
N SER A 14 30.96 -22.41 -0.13
CA SER A 14 30.26 -23.40 -0.95
C SER A 14 29.99 -22.85 -2.35
N LEU A 15 30.76 -23.31 -3.34
CA LEU A 15 30.46 -23.06 -4.75
C LEU A 15 29.41 -24.07 -5.23
N SER A 16 28.32 -23.59 -5.81
CA SER A 16 27.38 -24.39 -6.60
C SER A 16 27.51 -24.02 -8.07
N ALA A 17 27.87 -24.99 -8.91
CA ALA A 17 28.00 -24.80 -10.35
C ALA A 17 26.72 -25.19 -11.08
N CYS A 18 26.36 -24.44 -12.12
CA CYS A 18 25.17 -24.68 -12.95
C CYS A 18 25.44 -25.74 -14.03
N THR A 19 24.43 -26.54 -14.35
CA THR A 19 24.29 -27.20 -15.67
C THR A 19 22.86 -27.08 -16.17
N THR A 20 22.69 -26.88 -17.48
CA THR A 20 21.39 -26.77 -18.14
C THR A 20 21.32 -27.77 -19.31
N PRO A 21 20.25 -28.57 -19.44
CA PRO A 21 20.00 -29.33 -20.65
C PRO A 21 19.33 -28.44 -21.70
N ILE A 22 19.86 -28.45 -22.92
CA ILE A 22 19.21 -27.85 -24.09
C ILE A 22 18.16 -28.82 -24.63
N SER A 23 16.98 -28.31 -25.00
CA SER A 23 16.00 -29.02 -25.82
C SER A 23 15.52 -28.14 -26.99
N GLN A 24 14.84 -28.75 -27.95
CA GLN A 24 14.87 -28.32 -29.35
C GLN A 24 13.75 -27.34 -29.77
N ASN A 25 14.06 -26.56 -30.79
CA ASN A 25 13.18 -25.60 -31.47
C ASN A 25 12.10 -26.30 -32.32
N THR A 26 10.83 -25.94 -32.10
CA THR A 26 9.82 -25.84 -33.17
C THR A 26 9.00 -24.56 -33.03
N ASN A 27 8.78 -23.87 -34.16
CA ASN A 27 8.01 -22.63 -34.25
C ASN A 27 6.63 -22.91 -34.88
N PRO A 28 5.53 -22.54 -34.20
CA PRO A 28 4.31 -22.11 -34.87
C PRO A 28 3.93 -20.67 -34.49
N ASN A 29 3.82 -19.82 -35.50
CA ASN A 29 3.46 -18.40 -35.40
C ASN A 29 2.01 -18.21 -34.87
N THR A 30 1.84 -17.56 -33.71
CA THR A 30 0.53 -17.16 -33.16
C THR A 30 0.54 -15.70 -32.66
N ASN A 31 -0.33 -14.88 -33.22
CA ASN A 31 -0.48 -13.46 -32.86
C ASN A 31 -1.23 -13.31 -31.52
N SER A 32 -0.50 -13.27 -30.41
CA SER A 32 -1.04 -13.04 -29.05
C SER A 32 -1.46 -11.59 -28.80
N ASN A 33 -2.50 -11.14 -29.51
CA ASN A 33 -3.18 -9.89 -29.19
C ASN A 33 -4.01 -10.03 -27.90
N SER A 34 -4.09 -8.93 -27.14
CA SER A 34 -5.04 -8.76 -26.03
C SER A 34 -4.93 -9.76 -24.88
N ASN A 35 -3.79 -9.78 -24.17
CA ASN A 35 -3.76 -10.24 -22.78
C ASN A 35 -4.45 -9.21 -21.86
N LYS A 36 -5.75 -8.98 -22.06
CA LYS A 36 -6.60 -8.28 -21.11
C LYS A 36 -6.77 -9.21 -19.92
N LEU A 37 -5.92 -9.03 -18.91
CA LEU A 37 -6.01 -9.74 -17.64
C LEU A 37 -7.42 -9.56 -17.07
N ALA A 38 -8.25 -10.59 -17.21
CA ALA A 38 -9.58 -10.60 -16.64
C ALA A 38 -9.42 -10.73 -15.13
N MET A 39 -9.41 -9.57 -14.44
CA MET A 39 -9.59 -9.55 -12.99
C MET A 39 -10.97 -10.13 -12.71
N THR A 40 -11.02 -11.39 -12.32
CA THR A 40 -12.22 -12.04 -11.81
C THR A 40 -12.63 -11.31 -10.55
N THR A 41 -13.59 -10.39 -10.67
CA THR A 41 -14.13 -9.61 -9.56
C THR A 41 -15.01 -10.50 -8.68
N THR A 42 -14.36 -11.35 -7.88
CA THR A 42 -14.94 -11.79 -6.59
C THR A 42 -15.39 -10.52 -5.87
N PRO A 43 -16.67 -10.41 -5.45
CA PRO A 43 -17.16 -9.20 -4.79
C PRO A 43 -16.26 -8.86 -3.60
N SER A 44 -15.63 -7.68 -3.64
CA SER A 44 -14.77 -7.23 -2.55
C SER A 44 -15.64 -7.04 -1.31
N SER A 45 -15.33 -7.76 -0.22
CA SER A 45 -16.04 -7.54 1.03
C SER A 45 -15.80 -6.09 1.46
N LEU A 46 -16.87 -5.32 1.67
CA LEU A 46 -16.81 -3.94 2.13
C LEU A 46 -16.44 -3.82 3.63
N THR A 47 -15.84 -4.88 4.18
CA THR A 47 -15.22 -4.89 5.50
C THR A 47 -13.94 -4.06 5.45
N PHE A 48 -13.97 -2.89 6.09
CA PHE A 48 -12.77 -2.06 6.25
C PHE A 48 -11.66 -2.84 6.98
N ASN A 49 -10.44 -2.79 6.45
CA ASN A 49 -9.27 -3.44 7.04
C ASN A 49 -8.40 -2.40 7.79
N PRO A 50 -8.48 -2.31 9.13
CA PRO A 50 -7.74 -1.30 9.92
C PRO A 50 -6.22 -1.52 9.94
N ASN A 51 -5.72 -2.60 9.35
CA ASN A 51 -4.29 -2.93 9.29
C ASN A 51 -3.64 -2.61 7.92
N ASN A 52 -4.42 -2.22 6.91
CA ASN A 52 -3.91 -1.89 5.58
C ASN A 52 -3.71 -0.37 5.41
N TYR A 53 -2.70 0.19 6.08
CA TYR A 53 -2.40 1.63 6.08
C TYR A 53 -0.92 1.93 5.85
N LYS A 54 -0.63 3.18 5.49
CA LYS A 54 0.69 3.81 5.60
C LYS A 54 0.64 4.84 6.74
N THR A 55 1.66 4.95 7.57
CA THR A 55 1.79 6.11 8.46
C THR A 55 2.47 7.25 7.69
N ILE A 56 1.85 8.44 7.68
CA ILE A 56 2.40 9.65 7.07
C ILE A 56 2.32 10.83 8.05
N THR A 57 3.19 11.82 7.86
CA THR A 57 3.13 13.10 8.59
C THR A 57 2.65 14.19 7.64
N ILE A 58 1.54 14.84 8.00
CA ILE A 58 1.04 16.04 7.34
C ILE A 58 1.61 17.24 8.09
N THR A 59 2.29 18.16 7.40
CA THR A 59 2.85 19.38 8.00
C THR A 59 2.31 20.61 7.28
N GLN A 60 1.74 21.55 8.04
CA GLN A 60 1.14 22.80 7.55
C GLN A 60 1.37 23.91 8.59
N ASP A 61 1.82 25.09 8.15
CA ASP A 61 2.04 26.28 8.99
C ASP A 61 2.84 26.03 10.30
N GLY A 62 3.84 25.14 10.21
CA GLY A 62 4.70 24.75 11.35
C GLY A 62 4.08 23.72 12.31
N GLN A 63 2.81 23.34 12.12
CA GLN A 63 2.16 22.24 12.83
C GLN A 63 2.35 20.93 12.07
N SER A 64 2.45 19.81 12.79
CA SER A 64 2.56 18.47 12.21
C SER A 64 1.58 17.49 12.85
N LEU A 65 0.89 16.71 12.02
CA LEU A 65 -0.06 15.67 12.41
C LEU A 65 0.35 14.33 11.79
N VAL A 66 0.55 13.31 12.62
CA VAL A 66 0.82 11.94 12.17
C VAL A 66 -0.51 11.20 11.99
N VAL A 67 -0.73 10.63 10.81
CA VAL A 67 -1.97 9.91 10.46
C VAL A 67 -1.69 8.54 9.85
N ARG A 68 -2.62 7.60 10.05
CA ARG A 68 -2.76 6.40 9.24
C ARG A 68 -3.57 6.74 7.99
N ALA A 69 -2.94 6.60 6.83
CA ALA A 69 -3.51 6.78 5.52
C ALA A 69 -3.96 5.42 4.95
N PHE A 70 -5.27 5.28 4.73
CA PHE A 70 -5.89 4.16 4.04
C PHE A 70 -6.33 4.68 2.66
N GLU A 71 -5.59 4.31 1.62
CA GLU A 71 -5.72 4.94 0.28
C GLU A 71 -6.26 3.95 -0.75
N ASN A 72 -7.06 4.46 -1.69
CA ASN A 72 -7.73 3.68 -2.75
C ASN A 72 -8.65 2.57 -2.21
N VAL A 73 -9.38 2.83 -1.13
CA VAL A 73 -10.34 1.89 -0.53
C VAL A 73 -11.61 1.84 -1.38
N PRO A 74 -12.00 0.69 -1.98
CA PRO A 74 -13.25 0.59 -2.74
C PRO A 74 -14.47 0.70 -1.82
N TYR A 75 -15.40 1.60 -2.13
CA TYR A 75 -16.61 1.83 -1.32
C TYR A 75 -17.88 1.20 -1.93
N VAL A 76 -17.78 0.55 -3.10
CA VAL A 76 -18.83 -0.26 -3.72
C VAL A 76 -18.29 -1.65 -4.08
N ALA A 77 -19.12 -2.68 -3.93
CA ALA A 77 -18.71 -4.07 -4.16
C ALA A 77 -18.57 -4.43 -5.65
N ASN A 78 -19.17 -3.63 -6.54
CA ASN A 78 -19.14 -3.80 -8.00
C ASN A 78 -18.93 -2.42 -8.66
N PRO A 79 -17.69 -1.88 -8.68
CA PRO A 79 -17.43 -0.59 -9.30
C PRO A 79 -17.57 -0.66 -10.83
N THR A 80 -18.28 0.31 -11.41
CA THR A 80 -18.31 0.56 -12.86
C THR A 80 -17.05 1.28 -13.32
N GLU A 81 -16.53 2.16 -12.45
CA GLU A 81 -15.28 2.88 -12.62
C GLU A 81 -14.44 2.58 -11.36
N PRO A 82 -13.53 1.58 -11.39
CA PRO A 82 -12.72 1.22 -10.22
C PRO A 82 -11.72 2.32 -9.84
N ASP A 83 -11.27 3.06 -10.85
CA ASP A 83 -10.75 4.41 -10.66
C ASP A 83 -11.92 5.37 -10.39
N TYR A 84 -11.74 6.36 -9.52
CA TYR A 84 -12.81 7.21 -8.95
C TYR A 84 -13.76 6.53 -7.93
N GLN A 85 -14.23 5.28 -8.09
CA GLN A 85 -15.11 4.64 -7.08
C GLN A 85 -14.33 4.01 -5.90
N VAL A 86 -13.32 4.75 -5.46
CA VAL A 86 -12.49 4.51 -4.27
C VAL A 86 -12.45 5.77 -3.42
N MET A 87 -12.20 5.63 -2.13
CA MET A 87 -12.00 6.74 -1.20
C MET A 87 -10.66 6.60 -0.45
N ASN A 88 -10.13 7.72 0.01
CA ASN A 88 -9.03 7.75 0.96
C ASN A 88 -9.57 8.13 2.34
N ILE A 89 -9.05 7.49 3.39
CA ILE A 89 -9.41 7.74 4.79
C ILE A 89 -8.12 8.03 5.55
N TYR A 90 -8.07 9.16 6.26
CA TYR A 90 -6.92 9.61 7.03
C TYR A 90 -7.32 9.74 8.50
N VAL A 91 -6.71 8.95 9.38
CA VAL A 91 -7.06 8.88 10.81
C VAL A 91 -5.84 9.23 11.67
N PRO A 92 -5.93 10.19 12.61
CA PRO A 92 -4.83 10.50 13.52
C PRO A 92 -4.27 9.29 14.27
N GLU A 93 -2.95 9.13 14.27
CA GLU A 93 -2.25 7.98 14.88
C GLU A 93 -2.57 7.85 16.39
N SER A 94 -2.77 8.98 17.07
CA SER A 94 -3.14 9.05 18.50
C SER A 94 -4.45 8.34 18.83
N TYR A 95 -5.40 8.22 17.89
CA TYR A 95 -6.66 7.54 18.14
C TYR A 95 -6.50 6.02 18.23
N PHE A 96 -5.43 5.45 17.67
CA PHE A 96 -5.10 4.02 17.80
C PHE A 96 -4.37 3.67 19.11
N THR A 97 -3.98 4.68 19.90
CA THR A 97 -3.30 4.52 21.20
C THR A 97 -4.12 5.06 22.38
N GLY A 98 -5.40 5.39 22.16
CA GLY A 98 -6.31 5.92 23.19
C GLY A 98 -6.09 7.40 23.52
N GLY A 99 -5.31 8.12 22.73
CA GLY A 99 -5.14 9.57 22.85
C GLY A 99 -6.32 10.37 22.29
N SER A 100 -6.30 11.68 22.52
CA SER A 100 -7.33 12.62 22.07
C SER A 100 -6.74 13.84 21.36
N ILE A 101 -7.53 14.51 20.53
CA ILE A 101 -7.19 15.78 19.88
C ILE A 101 -8.35 16.76 20.10
N ASN A 102 -8.07 17.92 20.69
CA ASN A 102 -9.06 18.97 20.98
C ASN A 102 -10.31 18.46 21.72
N GLY A 103 -10.16 17.44 22.57
CA GLY A 103 -11.23 16.80 23.33
C GLY A 103 -11.87 15.57 22.67
N TYR A 104 -11.60 15.32 21.39
CA TYR A 104 -12.15 14.16 20.66
C TYR A 104 -11.28 12.91 20.76
N THR A 105 -11.92 11.75 20.86
CA THR A 105 -11.32 10.40 20.84
C THR A 105 -11.65 9.67 19.53
N ALA A 106 -11.15 8.45 19.36
CA ALA A 106 -11.52 7.56 18.25
C ALA A 106 -13.05 7.43 18.06
N ASP A 107 -13.80 7.34 19.15
CA ASP A 107 -15.26 7.11 19.16
C ASP A 107 -16.10 8.39 18.98
N THR A 108 -15.48 9.57 19.11
CA THR A 108 -16.18 10.86 19.18
C THR A 108 -15.71 11.89 18.15
N ALA A 109 -14.61 11.63 17.43
CA ALA A 109 -14.09 12.54 16.43
C ALA A 109 -15.07 12.73 15.25
N PRO A 110 -15.36 13.98 14.84
CA PRO A 110 -16.22 14.25 13.70
C PRO A 110 -15.56 13.80 12.39
N ILE A 111 -16.28 13.03 11.58
CA ILE A 111 -15.81 12.58 10.27
C ILE A 111 -15.98 13.73 9.26
N PHE A 112 -14.87 14.39 8.91
CA PHE A 112 -14.87 15.35 7.81
C PHE A 112 -14.79 14.61 6.47
N PHE A 113 -15.83 14.73 5.65
CA PHE A 113 -15.95 14.05 4.35
C PHE A 113 -16.06 15.06 3.19
N PRO A 114 -14.94 15.68 2.77
CA PRO A 114 -14.90 16.58 1.63
C PRO A 114 -14.96 15.82 0.31
N ASN A 115 -15.22 16.54 -0.78
CA ASN A 115 -15.08 16.05 -2.16
C ASN A 115 -14.43 17.14 -3.03
N GLY A 116 -13.83 16.73 -4.15
CA GLY A 116 -13.18 17.63 -5.12
C GLY A 116 -14.00 17.89 -6.40
N VAL A 117 -15.32 17.71 -6.38
CA VAL A 117 -16.17 17.88 -7.57
C VAL A 117 -16.31 19.37 -7.89
N GLY A 118 -15.98 19.76 -9.12
CA GLY A 118 -16.14 21.12 -9.63
C GLY A 118 -16.76 21.11 -11.03
N GLY A 119 -17.73 22.00 -11.30
CA GLY A 119 -18.36 22.10 -12.63
C GLY A 119 -19.02 20.83 -13.14
N TYR A 120 -19.45 19.93 -12.25
CA TYR A 120 -19.92 18.56 -12.54
C TYR A 120 -18.88 17.62 -13.17
N MET A 121 -17.59 17.98 -13.17
CA MET A 121 -16.50 17.10 -13.57
C MET A 121 -16.05 16.20 -12.39
N PRO A 122 -15.55 14.98 -12.66
CA PRO A 122 -14.87 14.17 -11.65
C PRO A 122 -13.68 14.92 -11.02
N PRO A 123 -13.35 14.68 -9.74
CA PRO A 123 -12.17 15.24 -9.12
C PRO A 123 -10.89 14.77 -9.83
N SER A 124 -9.91 15.66 -9.94
CA SER A 124 -8.53 15.25 -10.26
C SER A 124 -7.97 14.34 -9.17
N ARG A 125 -7.15 13.37 -9.58
CA ARG A 125 -6.37 12.50 -8.69
C ARG A 125 -4.96 13.03 -8.49
#